data_AF-L8GMZ4-F1
#
_entry.id   AF-L8GMZ4-F1
#
_cell.length_a   1.000
_cell.length_b   1.000
_cell.length_c   1.000
_cell.angle_alpha   90.00
_cell.angle_beta   90.00
_cell.angle_gamma   90.00
#
_symmetry.space_group_name_H-M   'P 1'
#
loop_
_entity.id
_entity.type
_entity.pdbx_description
1 polymer ?
#
loop_
_entity_poly.entity_id
_entity_poly.type
_entity_poly.pdbx_seq_one_letter_code
_entity_poly.pdbx_strand_id
1 'polypeptide(L)'
;MIKEVDEDLDNQIAYREFLLIFRYAKTGRLSSEGLRSLAQSVNVGEVGVGGAKGFFEQKAAAQNADAQMQEKDRQYREQVKQQNEEKKASRAAFKEKAALFQ
;
A
#
# COMPACT_ATOMS: atom_id res chain seq x y z
N MET A 1 -15.39 6.93 0.84
CA MET A 1 -14.82 7.49 -0.41
C MET A 1 -15.49 6.94 -1.66
N ILE A 2 -15.87 5.64 -1.68
CA ILE A 2 -16.29 4.94 -2.90
C ILE A 2 -17.83 4.85 -3.13
N LYS A 3 -18.65 5.27 -2.16
CA LYS A 3 -20.12 5.15 -2.18
C LYS A 3 -20.82 5.69 -3.44
N GLU A 4 -20.18 6.59 -4.18
CA GLU A 4 -20.76 7.18 -5.38
C GLU A 4 -20.73 6.24 -6.59
N VAL A 5 -19.85 5.23 -6.56
CA VAL A 5 -19.65 4.26 -7.64
C VAL A 5 -19.91 2.81 -7.21
N ASP A 6 -20.03 2.58 -5.90
CA ASP A 6 -20.36 1.31 -5.25
C ASP A 6 -21.84 0.98 -5.47
N GLU A 7 -22.12 0.15 -6.47
CA GLU A 7 -23.48 -0.20 -6.92
C GLU A 7 -24.06 -1.36 -6.09
N ASP A 8 -23.22 -2.25 -5.56
CA ASP A 8 -23.63 -3.44 -4.80
C ASP A 8 -23.46 -3.33 -3.28
N LEU A 9 -22.89 -2.21 -2.80
CA LEU A 9 -22.68 -1.86 -1.40
C LEU A 9 -21.73 -2.81 -0.65
N ASP A 10 -20.82 -3.48 -1.36
CA ASP A 10 -19.83 -4.38 -0.77
C ASP A 10 -18.60 -3.67 -0.20
N ASN A 11 -18.52 -2.34 -0.37
CA ASN A 11 -17.40 -1.47 -0.01
C ASN A 11 -16.08 -1.83 -0.72
N GLN A 12 -16.14 -2.47 -1.88
CA GLN A 12 -15.04 -2.71 -2.80
C GLN A 12 -15.29 -1.97 -4.12
N ILE A 13 -14.34 -2.07 -5.05
CA ILE A 13 -14.50 -1.52 -6.39
C ILE A 13 -14.30 -2.67 -7.37
N ALA A 14 -15.40 -3.19 -7.89
CA ALA A 14 -15.39 -4.10 -9.01
C ALA A 14 -14.93 -3.39 -10.30
N TYR A 15 -14.50 -4.15 -11.30
CA TYR A 15 -14.04 -3.60 -12.58
C TYR A 15 -15.06 -2.66 -13.24
N ARG A 16 -16.36 -2.99 -13.11
CA ARG A 16 -17.44 -2.14 -13.63
C ARG A 16 -17.50 -0.79 -12.91
N GLU A 17 -17.44 -0.81 -11.59
CA GLU A 17 -17.49 0.38 -10.74
C GLU A 17 -16.26 1.27 -10.92
N PHE A 18 -15.10 0.64 -11.15
CA PHE A 18 -13.89 1.33 -11.57
C PHE A 18 -14.12 2.13 -12.86
N LEU A 19 -14.79 1.55 -13.86
CA LEU A 19 -15.14 2.29 -15.10
C LEU A 19 -16.16 3.40 -14.85
N LEU A 20 -17.07 3.24 -13.88
CA LEU A 20 -18.02 4.28 -13.50
C LEU A 20 -17.33 5.54 -12.98
N ILE A 21 -16.16 5.42 -12.34
CA ILE A 21 -15.36 6.58 -11.90
C ILE A 21 -15.07 7.51 -13.09
N PHE A 22 -14.57 6.98 -14.21
CA PHE A 22 -14.24 7.79 -15.38
C PHE A 22 -15.49 8.34 -16.07
N ARG A 23 -16.57 7.56 -16.10
CA ARG A 23 -17.85 8.00 -16.67
C ARG A 23 -18.43 9.15 -15.83
N TYR A 24 -18.50 9.00 -14.52
CA TYR A 24 -19.04 10.01 -13.62
C TYR A 24 -18.15 11.23 -13.51
N ALA A 25 -16.82 11.08 -13.64
CA ALA A 25 -15.91 12.21 -13.78
C ALA A 25 -16.25 13.05 -15.01
N LYS A 26 -16.48 12.41 -16.18
CA LYS A 26 -16.85 13.11 -17.42
C LYS A 26 -18.21 13.79 -17.35
N THR A 27 -19.18 13.21 -16.63
CA THR A 27 -20.52 13.82 -16.48
C THR A 27 -20.63 14.77 -15.30
N GLY A 28 -19.53 15.03 -14.56
CA GLY A 28 -19.55 15.88 -13.37
C GLY A 28 -20.34 15.32 -12.19
N ARG A 29 -20.59 14.00 -12.15
CA ARG A 29 -21.37 13.33 -11.12
C ARG A 29 -20.54 12.94 -9.88
N LEU A 30 -19.21 12.96 -9.98
CA LEU A 30 -18.33 12.67 -8.85
C LEU A 30 -18.16 13.90 -7.94
N SER A 31 -18.55 13.76 -6.67
CA SER A 31 -18.32 14.74 -5.61
C SER A 31 -17.01 14.44 -4.86
N SER A 32 -16.60 13.18 -4.76
CA SER A 32 -15.34 12.79 -4.11
C SER A 32 -14.13 13.37 -4.85
N GLU A 33 -13.33 14.17 -4.16
CA GLU A 33 -12.06 14.67 -4.69
C GLU A 33 -11.07 13.54 -5.00
N GLY A 34 -11.05 12.49 -4.17
CA GLY A 34 -10.21 11.31 -4.40
C GLY A 34 -10.56 10.57 -5.70
N LEU A 35 -11.86 10.36 -5.97
CA LEU A 35 -12.30 9.72 -7.21
C LEU A 35 -12.08 10.63 -8.43
N ARG A 36 -12.25 11.94 -8.28
CA ARG A 36 -11.94 12.92 -9.34
C ARG A 36 -10.46 12.93 -9.68
N SER A 37 -9.58 12.95 -8.68
CA SER A 37 -8.13 12.87 -8.86
C SER A 37 -7.71 11.56 -9.54
N LEU A 38 -8.33 10.43 -9.14
CA LEU A 38 -8.11 9.14 -9.79
C LEU A 38 -8.51 9.18 -11.27
N ALA A 39 -9.66 9.76 -11.61
CA ALA A 39 -10.10 9.89 -13.00
C ALA A 39 -9.18 10.79 -13.84
N GLN A 40 -8.52 11.77 -13.22
CA GLN A 40 -7.56 12.67 -13.87
C GLN A 40 -6.16 12.07 -13.99
N SER A 41 -5.87 10.94 -13.34
CA SER A 41 -4.53 10.33 -13.34
C SER A 41 -4.09 9.80 -14.70
N VAL A 42 -5.03 9.56 -15.63
CA VAL A 42 -4.73 9.18 -17.02
C VAL A 42 -5.80 9.69 -17.98
N ASN A 43 -5.37 10.27 -19.10
CA ASN A 43 -6.27 10.70 -20.16
C ASN A 43 -6.55 9.56 -21.14
N VAL A 44 -7.59 8.77 -20.87
CA VAL A 44 -7.98 7.61 -21.72
C VAL A 44 -8.27 8.02 -23.17
N GLY A 45 -8.72 9.25 -23.43
CA GLY A 45 -8.96 9.74 -24.79
C GLY A 45 -7.68 9.92 -25.61
N GLU A 46 -6.55 10.17 -24.93
CA GLU A 46 -5.24 10.38 -25.54
C GLU A 46 -4.43 9.07 -25.61
N VAL A 47 -4.39 8.30 -24.51
CA VAL A 47 -3.58 7.06 -24.44
C VAL A 47 -4.32 5.81 -24.95
N GLY A 48 -5.63 5.92 -25.17
CA GLY A 48 -6.50 4.80 -25.51
C GLY A 48 -6.74 3.82 -24.34
N VAL A 49 -7.70 2.92 -24.52
CA VAL A 49 -8.09 1.94 -23.47
C VAL A 49 -6.95 0.97 -23.13
N GLY A 50 -6.12 0.60 -24.11
CA GLY A 50 -4.95 -0.25 -23.91
C GLY A 50 -3.85 0.44 -23.10
N GLY A 51 -3.56 1.71 -23.41
CA GLY A 51 -2.59 2.51 -22.65
C GLY A 51 -3.05 2.76 -21.21
N ALA A 52 -4.33 3.06 -21.02
CA ALA A 52 -4.92 3.24 -19.70
C ALA A 52 -4.85 1.94 -18.85
N LYS A 53 -5.11 0.77 -19.45
CA LYS A 53 -4.92 -0.52 -18.78
C LYS A 53 -3.49 -0.70 -18.30
N GLY A 54 -2.51 -0.50 -19.19
CA GLY A 54 -1.10 -0.64 -18.85
C GLY A 54 -0.65 0.33 -17.75
N PHE A 55 -1.14 1.57 -17.76
CA PHE A 55 -0.86 2.57 -16.72
C PHE A 55 -1.30 2.08 -15.33
N PHE A 56 -2.52 1.58 -15.20
CA PHE A 56 -3.02 1.11 -13.91
C PHE A 56 -2.41 -0.21 -13.46
N GLU A 57 -2.09 -1.13 -14.38
CA GLU A 57 -1.35 -2.36 -14.07
C GLU A 57 0.05 -2.04 -13.50
N GLN A 58 0.77 -1.10 -14.10
CA GLN A 58 2.07 -0.66 -13.60
C GLN A 58 1.96 0.04 -12.25
N LYS A 59 0.95 0.89 -12.06
CA LYS A 59 0.72 1.59 -10.79
C LYS A 59 0.39 0.62 -9.65
N ALA A 60 -0.44 -0.38 -9.91
CA ALA A 60 -0.74 -1.43 -8.95
C ALA A 60 0.50 -2.28 -8.62
N ALA A 61 1.30 -2.64 -9.63
CA ALA A 61 2.54 -3.37 -9.43
C ALA A 61 3.56 -2.58 -8.59
N ALA A 62 3.71 -1.27 -8.83
CA ALA A 62 4.58 -0.40 -8.06
C ALA A 62 4.13 -0.30 -6.59
N GLN A 63 2.84 -0.10 -6.33
CA GLN A 63 2.30 -0.06 -4.97
C GLN A 63 2.53 -1.38 -4.21
N ASN A 64 2.38 -2.51 -4.90
CA ASN A 64 2.67 -3.82 -4.31
C ASN A 64 4.17 -4.01 -4.01
N ALA A 65 5.06 -3.54 -4.89
CA ALA A 65 6.50 -3.59 -4.66
C ALA A 65 6.91 -2.71 -3.46
N ASP A 66 6.35 -1.51 -3.36
CA ASP A 66 6.59 -0.61 -2.23
C ASP A 66 6.11 -1.22 -0.91
N ALA A 67 4.93 -1.84 -0.90
CA ALA A 67 4.41 -2.54 0.29
C ALA A 67 5.31 -3.70 0.71
N GLN A 68 5.82 -4.49 -0.25
CA GLN A 68 6.79 -5.56 0.03
C GLN A 68 8.10 -5.02 0.60
N MET A 69 8.57 -3.88 0.10
CA MET A 69 9.79 -3.24 0.61
C MET A 69 9.60 -2.76 2.06
N GLN A 70 8.48 -2.09 2.35
CA GLN A 70 8.17 -1.61 3.70
C GLN A 70 8.07 -2.77 4.71
N GLU A 71 7.50 -3.90 4.30
CA GLU A 71 7.41 -5.09 5.14
C GLU A 71 8.81 -5.68 5.43
N LYS A 72 9.70 -5.74 4.43
CA LYS A 72 11.09 -6.18 4.63
C LYS A 72 11.85 -5.28 5.60
N ASP A 73 11.68 -3.96 5.48
CA ASP A 73 12.31 -3.00 6.38
C ASP A 73 11.83 -3.16 7.82
N ARG A 74 10.54 -3.42 8.00
CA ARG A 74 9.97 -3.72 9.32
C ARG A 74 10.58 -4.98 9.91
N GLN A 75 10.63 -6.06 9.16
CA GLN A 75 11.22 -7.33 9.60
C GLN A 75 12.70 -7.17 9.96
N TYR A 76 13.45 -6.41 9.16
CA TYR A 76 14.85 -6.10 9.46
C TYR A 76 15.00 -5.33 10.78
N ARG A 77 14.19 -4.30 11.01
CA ARG A 77 14.21 -3.53 12.26
C ARG A 77 13.87 -4.39 13.47
N GLU A 78 12.90 -5.29 13.35
CA GLU A 78 12.51 -6.22 14.40
C GLU A 78 13.65 -7.20 14.73
N GLN A 79 14.32 -7.78 13.71
CA GLN A 79 15.47 -8.65 13.91
C GLN A 79 16.66 -7.95 14.57
N VAL A 80 16.97 -6.72 14.15
CA VAL A 80 18.05 -5.93 14.78
C VAL A 80 17.75 -5.66 16.25
N LYS A 81 16.48 -5.38 16.59
CA LYS A 81 16.05 -5.17 17.97
C LYS A 81 16.23 -6.44 18.81
N GLN A 82 15.76 -7.59 18.32
CA GLN A 82 15.90 -8.88 18.99
C GLN A 82 17.37 -9.23 19.24
N GLN A 83 18.23 -9.12 18.21
CA GLN A 83 19.67 -9.40 18.38
C GLN A 83 20.33 -8.48 19.40
N ASN A 84 19.92 -7.22 19.48
CA ASN A 84 20.45 -6.28 20.47
C ASN A 84 20.00 -6.62 21.90
N GLU A 85 18.76 -7.07 22.07
CA GLU A 85 18.23 -7.54 23.35
C GLU A 85 18.93 -8.83 23.80
N GLU A 86 19.11 -9.80 22.91
CA GLU A 86 19.85 -11.03 23.18
C GLU A 86 21.31 -10.74 23.55
N LYS A 87 22.00 -9.85 22.82
CA LYS A 87 23.36 -9.43 23.15
C LYS A 87 23.44 -8.75 24.52
N LYS A 88 22.45 -7.93 24.89
CA LYS A 88 22.38 -7.30 26.22
C LYS A 88 22.15 -8.35 27.31
N ALA A 89 21.22 -9.27 27.11
CA ALA A 89 20.91 -10.35 28.04
C ALA A 89 22.12 -11.27 28.25
N SER A 90 22.79 -11.67 27.17
CA SER A 90 24.01 -12.48 27.20
C SER A 90 25.14 -11.79 27.97
N ARG A 91 25.37 -10.49 27.72
CA ARG A 91 26.37 -9.69 28.46
C ARG A 91 26.02 -9.59 29.95
N ALA A 92 24.75 -9.43 30.29
CA ALA A 92 24.31 -9.38 31.69
C ALA A 92 24.54 -10.73 32.39
N ALA A 93 24.10 -11.83 31.79
CA ALA A 93 24.30 -13.18 32.32
C ALA A 93 25.79 -13.55 32.47
N PHE A 94 26.64 -13.10 31.54
CA PHE A 94 28.08 -13.28 31.65
C PHE A 94 28.67 -12.52 32.85
N LYS A 95 28.28 -11.26 33.06
CA LYS A 95 28.71 -10.47 34.22
C LYS A 95 28.26 -11.09 35.55
N GLU A 96 27.03 -11.58 35.62
CA GLU A 96 26.50 -12.26 36.80
C GLU A 96 27.29 -13.53 37.13
N LYS A 97 27.55 -14.37 36.12
CA LYS A 97 28.39 -15.57 36.29
C LYS A 97 29.81 -15.21 36.72
N ALA A 98 30.43 -14.19 36.13
CA ALA A 98 31.77 -13.76 36.51
C ALA A 98 31.86 -13.28 37.97
N ALA A 99 30.83 -12.59 38.47
CA ALA A 99 30.76 -12.14 39.86
C ALA A 99 30.66 -13.29 40.88
N LEU A 100 30.16 -14.46 40.47
CA LEU A 100 30.07 -15.66 41.33
C LEU A 100 31.42 -16.40 41.50
N PHE A 101 32.43 -16.08 40.68
CA PHE A 101 33.77 -16.69 40.73
C PHE A 101 34.85 -15.75 41.33
N GLN A 102 34.44 -14.62 41.93
CA GLN A 102 35.31 -13.70 42.69
C GLN A 102 35.12 -13.90 44.19
#